data_AF-A0A4Y1WQ25-F1
#
_entry.id   AF-A0A4Y1WQ25-F1
#
_cell.length_a   1.000
_cell.length_b   1.000
_cell.length_c   1.000
_cell.angle_alpha   90.00
_cell.angle_beta   90.00
_cell.angle_gamma   90.00
#
_symmetry.space_group_name_H-M   'P 1'
#
loop_
_entity.id
_entity.type
_entity.pdbx_description
1 polymer ?
#
loop_
_entity_poly.entity_id
_entity_poly.type
_entity_poly.pdbx_seq_one_letter_code
_entity_poly.pdbx_strand_id
1 'polypeptide(L)'
;MYRMLTIFMFCLAATWSVSAQTAPVPDKYEIETAADCARYNDDVLRCAEWLRTTPYDPTKSDEWLRVAGFLTRWSAGTDEVMYEISEETAPVLGADLGVEKMSLLFSAYLAGGAEYALGGGNGRDAAAVARAGGDAVIEVYRANRGTLGKIREVETMIKRRQKER
;
A
#
# COMPACT_ATOMS: atom_id res chain seq x y z
N MET A 1 1.26 -13.04 48.58
CA MET A 1 1.46 -11.70 47.96
C MET A 1 2.25 -11.71 46.65
N TYR A 2 2.99 -12.78 46.29
CA TYR A 2 3.72 -12.85 45.01
C TYR A 2 2.88 -13.26 43.78
N ARG A 3 1.64 -13.74 43.97
CA ARG A 3 0.73 -14.12 42.87
C ARG A 3 -0.08 -12.95 42.28
N MET A 4 -0.14 -11.82 42.97
CA MET A 4 -0.80 -10.59 42.49
C MET A 4 0.17 -9.66 41.75
N LEU A 5 1.49 -9.85 41.91
CA LEU A 5 2.51 -9.00 41.27
C LEU A 5 2.79 -9.41 39.80
N THR A 6 2.53 -10.67 39.44
CA THR A 6 2.79 -11.19 38.09
C THR A 6 1.75 -10.78 37.06
N ILE A 7 0.55 -10.38 37.49
CA ILE A 7 -0.53 -9.94 36.58
C ILE A 7 -0.31 -8.48 36.15
N PHE A 8 0.34 -7.66 36.97
CA PHE A 8 0.59 -6.25 36.65
C PHE A 8 1.72 -6.05 35.62
N MET A 9 2.65 -7.00 35.51
CA MET A 9 3.79 -6.92 34.59
C MET A 9 3.47 -7.35 33.15
N PHE A 10 2.29 -7.92 32.90
CA PHE A 10 1.84 -8.31 31.55
C PHE A 10 1.01 -7.23 30.85
N CYS A 11 0.57 -6.18 31.56
CA CYS A 11 -0.25 -5.11 31.00
C CYS A 11 0.55 -3.95 30.39
N LEU A 12 1.88 -3.92 30.56
CA LEU A 12 2.70 -2.78 30.11
C LEU A 12 3.20 -2.88 28.65
N ALA A 13 2.99 -4.02 27.97
CA ALA A 13 3.48 -4.23 26.60
C ALA A 13 2.45 -3.91 25.49
N ALA A 14 1.21 -3.50 25.85
CA ALA A 14 0.13 -3.30 24.88
C ALA A 14 -0.19 -1.83 24.57
N THR A 15 0.63 -0.86 25.02
CA THR A 15 0.34 0.57 24.82
C THR A 15 0.89 1.16 23.52
N TRP A 16 1.50 0.35 22.65
CA TRP A 16 1.91 0.79 21.32
C TRP A 16 0.81 0.49 20.30
N SER A 17 -0.33 1.14 20.46
CA SER A 17 -1.31 1.29 19.38
C SER A 17 -1.81 2.71 19.35
N VAL A 18 -0.85 3.65 19.36
CA VAL A 18 -1.10 5.00 18.86
C VAL A 18 -1.15 4.88 17.33
N SER A 19 -2.30 4.47 16.80
CA SER A 19 -2.61 4.61 15.37
C SER A 19 -2.93 6.06 15.03
N ALA A 20 -2.07 6.99 15.45
CA ALA A 20 -1.99 8.36 14.95
C ALA A 20 -0.81 8.49 13.98
N GLN A 21 -0.57 7.46 13.16
CA GLN A 21 0.54 7.44 12.23
C GLN A 21 0.20 8.34 11.04
N THR A 22 0.63 9.60 11.12
CA THR A 22 0.68 10.53 9.99
C THR A 22 1.37 9.84 8.81
N ALA A 23 0.77 9.95 7.63
CA ALA A 23 1.34 9.43 6.41
C ALA A 23 2.72 10.04 6.17
N PRO A 24 3.73 9.25 5.75
CA PRO A 24 5.09 9.73 5.49
C PRO A 24 5.19 10.44 4.13
N VAL A 25 4.19 11.26 3.79
CA VAL A 25 4.14 12.08 2.58
C VAL A 25 4.79 13.43 2.89
N PRO A 26 5.73 13.91 2.07
CA PRO A 26 6.29 15.25 2.22
C PRO A 26 5.19 16.32 2.25
N ASP A 27 5.24 17.25 3.21
CA ASP A 27 4.25 18.33 3.33
C ASP A 27 4.17 19.20 2.07
N LYS A 28 5.29 19.33 1.36
CA LYS A 28 5.40 19.98 0.06
C LYS A 28 6.31 19.13 -0.82
N TYR A 29 5.80 18.73 -1.98
CA TYR A 29 6.58 18.10 -3.03
C TYR A 29 6.18 18.71 -4.37
N GLU A 30 7.16 18.76 -5.26
CA GLU A 30 7.01 19.22 -6.64
C GLU A 30 7.65 18.15 -7.52
N ILE A 31 6.79 17.49 -8.30
CA ILE A 31 7.18 16.43 -9.23
C ILE A 31 6.73 16.92 -10.60
N GLU A 32 7.68 17.39 -11.40
CA GLU A 32 7.43 17.82 -12.78
C GLU A 32 8.20 16.96 -13.78
N THR A 33 9.34 16.43 -13.35
CA THR A 33 10.24 15.63 -14.18
C THR A 33 10.53 14.24 -13.56
N ALA A 34 11.09 13.34 -14.36
CA ALA A 34 11.59 12.05 -13.86
C ALA A 34 12.73 12.24 -12.83
N ALA A 35 13.58 13.26 -13.01
CA ALA A 35 14.62 13.60 -12.05
C ALA A 35 14.05 14.05 -10.69
N ASP A 36 12.91 14.75 -10.69
CA ASP A 36 12.21 15.07 -9.45
C ASP A 36 11.67 13.83 -8.76
N CYS A 37 11.17 12.84 -9.52
CA CYS A 37 10.71 11.58 -8.95
C CYS A 37 11.82 10.87 -8.16
N ALA A 38 13.04 10.81 -8.71
CA ALA A 38 14.18 10.17 -8.07
C ALA A 38 14.49 10.74 -6.67
N ARG A 39 14.25 12.04 -6.45
CA ARG A 39 14.44 12.71 -5.15
C ARG A 39 13.49 12.19 -4.07
N TYR A 40 12.36 11.61 -4.46
CA TYR A 40 11.31 11.13 -3.56
C TYR A 40 11.21 9.59 -3.51
N ASN A 41 12.17 8.86 -4.08
CA ASN A 41 12.16 7.39 -4.06
C ASN A 41 12.07 6.83 -2.62
N ASP A 42 12.81 7.42 -1.68
CA ASP A 42 12.76 6.99 -0.27
C ASP A 42 11.40 7.29 0.39
N ASP A 43 10.74 8.40 0.01
CA ASP A 43 9.39 8.72 0.47
C ASP A 43 8.35 7.72 -0.05
N VAL A 44 8.50 7.28 -1.30
CA VAL A 44 7.66 6.24 -1.92
C VAL A 44 7.79 4.92 -1.16
N LEU A 45 9.01 4.51 -0.84
CA LEU A 45 9.27 3.28 -0.07
C LEU A 45 8.71 3.39 1.36
N ARG A 46 8.81 4.56 2.01
CA ARG A 46 8.16 4.79 3.31
C ARG A 46 6.64 4.72 3.23
N CYS A 47 6.04 5.25 2.16
CA CYS A 47 4.60 5.15 1.93
C CYS A 47 4.17 3.69 1.72
N ALA A 48 4.96 2.91 0.99
CA ALA A 48 4.71 1.48 0.78
C ALA A 48 4.70 0.71 2.12
N GLU A 49 5.71 0.95 2.96
CA GLU A 49 5.78 0.36 4.30
C GLU A 49 4.60 0.77 5.18
N TRP A 50 4.21 2.04 5.13
CA TRP A 50 3.08 2.56 5.88
C TRP A 50 1.76 1.91 5.44
N LEU A 51 1.52 1.78 4.13
CA LEU A 51 0.31 1.09 3.60
C LEU A 51 0.21 -0.35 4.09
N ARG A 52 1.35 -1.03 4.25
CA ARG A 52 1.46 -2.44 4.64
C ARG A 52 1.29 -2.66 6.14
N THR A 53 1.77 -1.71 6.95
CA THR A 53 1.87 -1.88 8.41
C THR A 53 0.83 -1.09 9.20
N THR A 54 0.25 -0.03 8.62
CA THR A 54 -0.78 0.77 9.27
C THR A 54 -2.16 0.14 9.07
N PRO A 55 -2.91 -0.16 10.14
CA PRO A 55 -4.29 -0.64 10.01
C PRO A 55 -5.18 0.43 9.37
N TYR A 56 -5.99 0.02 8.39
CA TYR A 56 -6.93 0.88 7.70
C TYR A 56 -8.01 1.40 8.65
N ASP A 57 -8.10 2.73 8.72
CA ASP A 57 -9.08 3.47 9.50
C ASP A 57 -9.85 4.42 8.57
N PRO A 58 -11.14 4.13 8.28
CA PRO A 58 -11.94 4.97 7.40
C PRO A 58 -12.21 6.37 7.99
N THR A 59 -12.03 6.57 9.30
CA THR A 59 -12.17 7.90 9.92
C THR A 59 -10.98 8.81 9.65
N LYS A 60 -9.90 8.28 9.07
CA LYS A 60 -8.67 8.99 8.70
C LYS A 60 -8.41 8.95 7.20
N SER A 61 -9.48 8.93 6.39
CA SER A 61 -9.39 8.79 4.94
C SER A 61 -8.50 9.85 4.27
N ASP A 62 -8.36 11.05 4.84
CA ASP A 62 -7.45 12.09 4.36
C ASP A 62 -5.98 11.63 4.27
N GLU A 63 -5.47 10.87 5.26
CA GLU A 63 -4.08 10.38 5.24
C GLU A 63 -3.87 9.36 4.11
N TRP A 64 -4.84 8.46 3.91
CA TRP A 64 -4.81 7.48 2.82
C TRP A 64 -4.89 8.16 1.45
N LEU A 65 -5.71 9.21 1.33
CA LEU A 65 -5.83 10.01 0.11
C LEU A 65 -4.55 10.81 -0.18
N ARG A 66 -3.87 11.33 0.86
CA ARG A 66 -2.56 11.98 0.72
C ARG A 66 -1.51 11.02 0.15
N VAL A 67 -1.45 9.80 0.68
CA VAL A 67 -0.55 8.75 0.17
C VAL A 67 -0.90 8.41 -1.27
N ALA A 68 -2.18 8.19 -1.57
CA ALA A 68 -2.63 7.87 -2.92
C ALA A 68 -2.28 8.97 -3.93
N GLY A 69 -2.49 10.24 -3.57
CA GLY A 69 -2.14 11.38 -4.43
C GLY A 69 -0.64 11.47 -4.70
N PHE A 70 0.18 11.34 -3.67
CA PHE A 70 1.64 11.35 -3.79
C PHE A 70 2.16 10.20 -4.65
N LEU A 71 1.74 8.96 -4.38
CA LEU A 71 2.16 7.79 -5.15
C LEU A 71 1.69 7.86 -6.60
N THR A 72 0.47 8.37 -6.86
CA THR A 72 -0.03 8.58 -8.23
C THR A 72 0.84 9.60 -8.96
N ARG A 73 1.18 10.72 -8.31
CA ARG A 73 1.99 11.77 -8.95
C ARG A 73 3.41 11.27 -9.26
N TRP A 74 4.04 10.58 -8.33
CA TRP A 74 5.36 9.96 -8.54
C TRP A 74 5.32 8.91 -9.65
N SER A 75 4.33 8.02 -9.61
CA SER A 75 4.18 6.93 -10.59
C SER A 75 3.93 7.44 -12.00
N ALA A 76 3.26 8.59 -12.15
CA ALA A 76 3.04 9.22 -13.44
C ALA A 76 4.27 9.98 -13.99
N GLY A 77 5.21 10.36 -13.12
CA GLY A 77 6.38 11.16 -13.49
C GLY A 77 7.66 10.35 -13.67
N THR A 78 7.76 9.18 -13.05
CA THR A 78 8.95 8.34 -13.09
C THR A 78 9.08 7.58 -14.40
N ASP A 79 10.31 7.37 -14.86
CA ASP A 79 10.63 6.45 -15.94
C ASP A 79 11.22 5.12 -15.41
N GLU A 80 11.44 4.99 -14.11
CA GLU A 80 11.97 3.77 -13.49
C GLU A 80 10.96 2.61 -13.49
N VAL A 81 9.66 2.93 -13.50
CA VAL A 81 8.58 1.94 -13.32
C VAL A 81 7.57 2.02 -14.45
N MET A 82 7.41 0.93 -15.19
CA MET A 82 6.41 0.79 -16.24
C MET A 82 5.17 0.09 -15.68
N TYR A 83 4.20 0.88 -15.23
CA TYR A 83 2.93 0.35 -14.74
C TYR A 83 2.03 -0.08 -15.89
N GLU A 84 1.62 -1.34 -15.87
CA GLU A 84 0.50 -1.81 -16.68
C GLU A 84 -0.79 -1.69 -15.86
N ILE A 85 -1.68 -0.81 -16.30
CA ILE A 85 -2.93 -0.51 -15.64
C ILE A 85 -4.07 -1.00 -16.53
N SER A 86 -4.55 -2.22 -16.25
CA SER A 86 -5.72 -2.81 -16.89
C SER A 86 -6.58 -3.52 -15.84
N GLU A 87 -7.82 -3.85 -16.18
CA GLU A 87 -8.65 -4.68 -15.30
C GLU A 87 -8.05 -6.08 -15.06
N GLU A 88 -7.17 -6.55 -15.94
CA GLU A 88 -6.49 -7.83 -15.76
C GLU A 88 -5.34 -7.73 -14.75
N THR A 89 -4.53 -6.67 -14.83
CA THR A 89 -3.33 -6.48 -14.01
C THR A 89 -3.60 -5.78 -12.69
N ALA A 90 -4.60 -4.89 -12.66
CA ALA A 90 -5.08 -4.19 -11.48
C ALA A 90 -6.61 -4.30 -11.35
N PRO A 91 -7.17 -5.49 -11.04
CA PRO A 91 -8.62 -5.74 -10.99
C PRO A 91 -9.40 -4.85 -10.02
N VAL A 92 -8.71 -4.24 -9.05
CA VAL A 92 -9.30 -3.26 -8.13
C VAL A 92 -9.88 -2.05 -8.86
N LEU A 93 -9.38 -1.70 -10.05
CA LEU A 93 -9.88 -0.59 -10.87
C LEU A 93 -11.25 -0.85 -11.48
N GLY A 94 -11.58 -2.11 -11.75
CA GLY A 94 -12.91 -2.52 -12.23
C GLY A 94 -13.90 -2.80 -11.10
N ALA A 95 -13.48 -2.68 -9.84
CA ALA A 95 -14.33 -2.94 -8.70
C ALA A 95 -15.22 -1.72 -8.38
N ASP A 96 -16.51 -1.96 -8.14
CA ASP A 96 -17.44 -0.95 -7.64
C ASP A 96 -17.14 -0.68 -6.15
N LEU A 97 -16.14 0.16 -5.92
CA LEU A 97 -15.66 0.55 -4.59
C LEU A 97 -15.82 2.06 -4.42
N GLY A 98 -16.21 2.48 -3.22
CA GLY A 98 -16.13 3.89 -2.82
C GLY A 98 -14.68 4.40 -2.91
N VAL A 99 -14.55 5.72 -3.09
CA VAL A 99 -13.27 6.43 -3.34
C VAL A 99 -12.18 6.02 -2.36
N GLU A 100 -12.50 5.88 -1.07
CA GLU A 100 -11.51 5.57 -0.03
C GLU A 100 -10.89 4.17 -0.22
N LYS A 101 -11.72 3.14 -0.45
CA LYS A 101 -11.25 1.77 -0.66
C LYS A 101 -10.50 1.63 -1.98
N MET A 102 -10.98 2.29 -3.02
CA MET A 102 -10.29 2.34 -4.30
C MET A 102 -8.91 2.98 -4.13
N SER A 103 -8.84 4.13 -3.45
CA SER A 103 -7.58 4.85 -3.22
C SER A 103 -6.58 4.01 -2.43
N LEU A 104 -7.01 3.34 -1.35
CA LEU A 104 -6.18 2.41 -0.58
C LEU A 104 -5.60 1.29 -1.46
N LEU A 105 -6.44 0.57 -2.19
CA LEU A 105 -6.00 -0.60 -2.94
C LEU A 105 -5.18 -0.21 -4.17
N PHE A 106 -5.52 0.90 -4.83
CA PHE A 106 -4.73 1.39 -5.95
C PHE A 106 -3.37 1.93 -5.50
N SER A 107 -3.30 2.62 -4.35
CA SER A 107 -2.02 3.05 -3.78
C SER A 107 -1.14 1.88 -3.36
N ALA A 108 -1.72 0.79 -2.83
CA ALA A 108 -0.99 -0.45 -2.57
C ALA A 108 -0.42 -1.08 -3.87
N TYR A 109 -1.18 -1.03 -4.96
CA TYR A 109 -0.71 -1.51 -6.27
C TYR A 109 0.51 -0.71 -6.78
N LEU A 110 0.42 0.62 -6.73
CA LEU A 110 1.53 1.49 -7.12
C LEU A 110 2.76 1.26 -6.23
N ALA A 111 2.55 1.24 -4.91
CA ALA A 111 3.60 1.01 -3.93
C ALA A 111 4.37 -0.30 -4.18
N GLY A 112 3.67 -1.41 -4.40
CA GLY A 112 4.32 -2.70 -4.65
C GLY A 112 5.14 -2.73 -5.94
N GLY A 113 4.64 -2.07 -7.00
CA GLY A 113 5.40 -1.90 -8.25
C GLY A 113 6.66 -1.06 -8.06
N ALA A 114 6.57 0.02 -7.30
CA ALA A 114 7.70 0.86 -6.95
C ALA A 114 8.74 0.12 -6.10
N GLU A 115 8.32 -0.59 -5.05
CA GLU A 115 9.21 -1.39 -4.20
C GLU A 115 9.98 -2.42 -5.00
N TYR A 116 9.32 -3.13 -5.92
CA TYR A 116 9.98 -4.09 -6.79
C TYR A 116 11.05 -3.43 -7.67
N ALA A 117 10.72 -2.33 -8.36
CA ALA A 117 11.66 -1.67 -9.25
C ALA A 117 12.83 -1.03 -8.49
N LEU A 118 12.53 -0.25 -7.44
CA LEU A 118 13.53 0.45 -6.64
C LEU A 118 14.39 -0.52 -5.79
N GLY A 119 13.85 -1.70 -5.48
CA GLY A 119 14.57 -2.80 -4.80
C GLY A 119 15.52 -3.59 -5.69
N GLY A 120 15.74 -3.16 -6.95
CA GLY A 120 16.65 -3.80 -7.91
C GLY A 120 15.97 -4.75 -8.89
N GLY A 121 14.64 -4.85 -8.87
CA GLY A 121 13.87 -5.53 -9.90
C GLY A 121 13.87 -4.76 -11.22
N ASN A 122 13.58 -5.45 -12.33
CA ASN A 122 13.46 -4.79 -13.63
C ASN A 122 12.13 -4.02 -13.71
N GLY A 123 12.15 -2.73 -13.36
CA GLY A 123 10.97 -1.86 -13.42
C GLY A 123 10.38 -1.65 -14.83
N ARG A 124 11.08 -2.06 -15.89
CA ARG A 124 10.56 -2.06 -17.28
C ARG A 124 9.89 -3.38 -17.66
N ASP A 125 9.96 -4.42 -16.82
CA ASP A 125 9.14 -5.63 -16.99
C ASP A 125 7.75 -5.35 -16.39
N ALA A 126 6.85 -4.82 -17.24
CA ALA A 126 5.48 -4.49 -16.84
C ALA A 126 4.75 -5.67 -16.19
N ALA A 127 4.99 -6.90 -16.64
CA ALA A 127 4.34 -8.08 -16.06
C ALA A 127 4.89 -8.37 -14.65
N ALA A 128 6.18 -8.17 -14.40
CA ALA A 128 6.76 -8.31 -13.06
C ALA A 128 6.32 -7.18 -12.12
N VAL A 129 6.28 -5.93 -12.60
CA VAL A 129 5.74 -4.78 -11.86
C VAL A 129 4.28 -5.00 -11.48
N ALA A 130 3.44 -5.42 -12.43
CA ALA A 130 2.04 -5.75 -12.17
C ALA A 130 1.88 -6.91 -11.19
N ARG A 131 2.78 -7.91 -11.25
CA ARG A 131 2.79 -9.01 -10.27
C ARG A 131 3.07 -8.50 -8.86
N ALA A 132 4.12 -7.70 -8.69
CA ALA A 132 4.49 -7.11 -7.41
C ALA A 132 3.39 -6.20 -6.85
N GLY A 133 2.83 -5.31 -7.69
CA GLY A 133 1.70 -4.47 -7.30
C GLY A 133 0.48 -5.29 -6.88
N GLY A 134 0.11 -6.32 -7.64
CA GLY A 134 -1.00 -7.20 -7.28
C GLY A 134 -0.78 -7.97 -5.98
N ASP A 135 0.45 -8.39 -5.69
CA ASP A 135 0.80 -9.08 -4.44
C ASP A 135 0.71 -8.12 -3.23
N ALA A 136 1.15 -6.87 -3.39
CA ALA A 136 0.99 -5.83 -2.37
C ALA A 136 -0.49 -5.51 -2.08
N VAL A 137 -1.36 -5.44 -3.11
CA VAL A 137 -2.81 -5.31 -2.92
C VAL A 137 -3.36 -6.44 -2.07
N ILE A 138 -2.95 -7.68 -2.35
CA ILE A 138 -3.40 -8.85 -1.60
C ILE A 138 -2.95 -8.78 -0.14
N GLU A 139 -1.72 -8.35 0.12
CA GLU A 139 -1.19 -8.19 1.47
C GLU A 139 -1.98 -7.14 2.26
N VAL A 140 -2.12 -5.92 1.71
CA VAL A 140 -2.86 -4.82 2.34
C VAL A 140 -4.33 -5.21 2.57
N TYR A 141 -4.97 -5.85 1.59
CA TYR A 141 -6.34 -6.34 1.75
C TYR A 141 -6.46 -7.37 2.88
N ARG A 142 -5.54 -8.34 2.97
CA ARG A 142 -5.58 -9.38 4.01
C ARG A 142 -5.40 -8.79 5.41
N ALA A 143 -4.44 -7.87 5.57
CA ALA A 143 -4.21 -7.18 6.82
C ALA A 143 -5.45 -6.39 7.28
N ASN A 144 -6.22 -5.86 6.33
CA ASN A 144 -7.35 -4.97 6.60
C ASN A 144 -8.73 -5.58 6.34
N ARG A 145 -8.81 -6.90 6.10
CA ARG A 145 -10.05 -7.58 5.68
C ARG A 145 -11.20 -7.41 6.67
N GLY A 146 -10.89 -7.33 7.96
CA GLY A 146 -11.88 -7.09 9.01
C GLY A 146 -12.62 -5.77 8.84
N THR A 147 -11.90 -4.71 8.45
CA THR A 147 -12.45 -3.36 8.23
C THR A 147 -13.02 -3.19 6.82
N LEU A 148 -12.32 -3.70 5.80
CA LEU A 148 -12.70 -3.52 4.40
C LEU A 148 -13.94 -4.34 4.00
N GLY A 149 -14.19 -5.43 4.73
CA GLY A 149 -15.14 -6.45 4.32
C GLY A 149 -14.63 -7.28 3.15
N LYS A 150 -15.51 -8.11 2.58
CA LYS A 150 -15.16 -8.95 1.45
C LYS A 150 -15.17 -8.14 0.16
N ILE A 151 -14.05 -8.13 -0.58
CA ILE A 151 -13.94 -7.52 -1.90
C ILE A 151 -13.73 -8.62 -2.94
N ARG A 152 -14.76 -8.88 -3.77
CA ARG A 152 -14.82 -10.06 -4.65
C ARG A 152 -13.66 -10.12 -5.64
N GLU A 153 -13.26 -8.97 -6.15
CA GLU A 153 -12.21 -8.81 -7.15
C GLU A 153 -10.85 -9.21 -6.55
N VAL A 154 -10.53 -8.75 -5.33
CA VAL A 154 -9.31 -9.15 -4.62
C VAL A 154 -9.35 -10.63 -4.21
N GLU A 155 -10.51 -11.15 -3.78
CA GLU A 155 -10.67 -12.58 -3.49
C GLU A 155 -10.43 -13.45 -4.74
N THR A 156 -10.75 -12.94 -5.93
CA THR A 156 -10.50 -13.61 -7.21
C THR A 156 -9.01 -13.57 -7.56
N MET A 157 -8.34 -12.44 -7.34
CA MET A 157 -6.87 -12.32 -7.48
C MET A 157 -6.14 -13.34 -6.61
N ILE A 158 -6.53 -13.45 -5.33
CA ILE A 158 -5.95 -14.43 -4.39
C ILE A 158 -6.05 -15.86 -4.93
N LYS A 159 -7.22 -16.23 -5.46
CA LYS A 159 -7.43 -17.57 -6.03
C LYS A 159 -6.62 -17.80 -7.30
N ARG A 160 -6.47 -16.80 -8.17
CA ARG A 160 -5.62 -16.89 -9.38
C ARG A 160 -4.16 -17.14 -8.98
N ARG A 161 -3.64 -16.35 -8.03
CA ARG A 161 -2.26 -16.50 -7.50
C ARG A 161 -1.98 -17.87 -6.88
N GLN A 162 -2.96 -18.48 -6.22
CA GLN A 162 -2.82 -19.83 -5.66
C GLN A 162 -2.71 -20.93 -6.72
N LYS A 163 -3.22 -20.71 -7.94
CA LYS A 163 -3.14 -21.68 -9.05
C LYS A 163 -1.87 -21.54 -9.88
N GLU A 164 -1.22 -20.37 -9.81
CA GLU A 164 0.04 -20.07 -10.51
C GLU A 164 1.28 -20.59 -9.73
N ARG A 165 1.09 -21.07 -8.50
CA ARG A 165 2.11 -21.70 -7.64
C ARG A 165 2.00 -23.22 -7.69
#